data_AF-A0AAW6X573-F1
#
_entry.id   AF-A0AAW6X573-F1
#
_cell.length_a   1.000
_cell.length_b   1.000
_cell.length_c   1.000
_cell.angle_alpha   90.00
_cell.angle_beta   90.00
_cell.angle_gamma   90.00
#
_symmetry.space_group_name_H-M   'P 1'
#
loop_
_entity.id
_entity.type
_entity.pdbx_description
1 polymer ?
#
loop_
_entity_poly.entity_id
_entity_poly.type
_entity_poly.pdbx_seq_one_letter_code
_entity_poly.pdbx_strand_id
1 'polypeptide(L)'
;MAKPLSQLIDKLDPAVVATARQKADKEIFELRLAMLREELAVSQVELAKRLGISQPSVANLEKRGSEIKLSSLKRYIEAMGGTLSLDVQLPNGQHRRMTL
;
A
#
# COMPACT_ATOMS: atom_id res chain seq x y z
N MET A 1 5.96 -34.34 4.08
CA MET A 1 6.36 -32.92 4.01
C MET A 1 5.16 -32.10 3.54
N ALA A 2 4.96 -30.89 4.05
CA ALA A 2 3.89 -30.02 3.58
C ALA A 2 4.13 -29.66 2.10
N LYS A 3 3.08 -29.67 1.28
CA LYS A 3 3.17 -29.24 -0.13
C LYS A 3 3.37 -27.72 -0.17
N PRO A 4 4.22 -27.20 -1.07
CA PRO A 4 4.37 -25.76 -1.22
C PRO A 4 3.06 -25.14 -1.72
N LEU A 5 2.76 -23.92 -1.24
CA LEU A 5 1.54 -23.19 -1.58
C LEU A 5 1.35 -23.04 -3.09
N SER A 6 2.45 -22.87 -3.85
CA SER A 6 2.43 -22.79 -5.32
C SER A 6 1.76 -24.02 -5.95
N GLN A 7 2.11 -25.23 -5.51
CA GLN A 7 1.53 -26.47 -6.03
C GLN A 7 0.05 -26.67 -5.66
N LEU A 8 -0.44 -25.99 -4.63
CA LEU A 8 -1.85 -26.00 -4.26
C LEU A 8 -2.64 -25.00 -5.12
N ILE A 9 -2.04 -23.84 -5.42
CA ILE A 9 -2.63 -22.80 -6.28
C ILE A 9 -2.79 -23.29 -7.72
N ASP A 10 -1.82 -24.04 -8.26
CA ASP A 10 -1.87 -24.57 -9.62
C ASP A 10 -3.04 -25.53 -9.89
N LYS A 11 -3.67 -26.05 -8.82
CA LYS A 11 -4.80 -26.98 -8.90
C LYS A 11 -6.16 -26.30 -8.70
N LEU A 12 -6.18 -25.01 -8.43
CA LEU A 12 -7.39 -24.23 -8.22
C LEU A 12 -7.86 -23.58 -9.51
N ASP A 13 -9.15 -23.25 -9.55
CA ASP A 13 -9.73 -22.47 -10.65
C ASP A 13 -8.99 -21.12 -10.80
N PRO A 14 -8.47 -20.78 -12.00
CA PRO A 14 -7.80 -19.52 -12.25
C PRO A 14 -8.62 -18.27 -11.88
N ALA A 15 -9.95 -18.31 -12.01
CA ALA A 15 -10.82 -17.20 -11.63
C ALA A 15 -10.87 -17.01 -10.10
N VAL A 16 -10.84 -18.11 -9.34
CA VAL A 16 -10.75 -18.08 -7.87
C VAL A 16 -9.39 -17.56 -7.44
N VAL A 17 -8.31 -18.01 -8.08
CA VAL A 17 -6.95 -17.52 -7.81
C VAL A 17 -6.83 -16.04 -8.13
N ALA A 18 -7.38 -15.57 -9.25
CA ALA A 18 -7.36 -14.16 -9.63
C ALA A 18 -8.11 -13.29 -8.62
N THR A 19 -9.29 -13.73 -8.19
CA THR A 19 -10.09 -13.02 -7.17
C THR A 19 -9.38 -12.99 -5.82
N ALA A 20 -8.76 -14.10 -5.41
CA ALA A 20 -7.97 -14.18 -4.18
C ALA A 20 -6.73 -13.27 -4.24
N ARG A 21 -6.05 -13.21 -5.38
CA ARG A 21 -4.91 -12.29 -5.60
C ARG A 21 -5.35 -10.83 -5.51
N GLN A 22 -6.45 -10.44 -6.15
CA GLN A 22 -6.98 -9.07 -6.03
C GLN A 22 -7.31 -8.69 -4.58
N LYS A 23 -7.90 -9.61 -3.81
CA LYS A 23 -8.14 -9.39 -2.37
C LYS A 23 -6.84 -9.26 -1.60
N ALA A 24 -5.88 -10.15 -1.85
CA ALA A 24 -4.57 -10.11 -1.22
C ALA A 24 -3.83 -8.80 -1.55
N ASP A 25 -3.84 -8.34 -2.80
CA ASP A 25 -3.21 -7.08 -3.21
C ASP A 25 -3.78 -5.88 -2.47
N LYS A 26 -5.11 -5.86 -2.24
CA LYS A 26 -5.79 -4.83 -1.46
C LYS A 26 -5.36 -4.85 0.02
N GLU A 27 -5.34 -6.02 0.65
CA GLU A 27 -4.89 -6.19 2.04
C GLU A 27 -3.39 -5.88 2.20
N ILE A 28 -2.58 -6.24 1.20
CA ILE A 28 -1.16 -5.94 1.14
C ILE A 28 -0.91 -4.43 1.06
N PHE A 29 -1.75 -3.66 0.37
CA PHE A 29 -1.59 -2.20 0.30
C PHE A 29 -1.67 -1.54 1.69
N GLU A 30 -2.61 -2.01 2.53
CA GLU A 30 -2.78 -1.51 3.90
C GLU A 30 -1.56 -1.84 4.77
N LEU A 31 -1.04 -3.06 4.64
CA LEU A 31 0.20 -3.47 5.31
C LEU A 31 1.43 -2.67 4.82
N ARG A 32 1.50 -2.32 3.52
CA ARG A 32 2.65 -1.63 2.91
C ARG A 32 2.89 -0.24 3.47
N LEU A 33 1.86 0.52 3.85
CA LEU A 33 2.05 1.87 4.41
C LEU A 33 2.74 1.82 5.78
N ALA A 34 2.28 0.92 6.66
CA ALA A 34 2.91 0.71 7.95
C ALA A 34 4.35 0.19 7.81
N MET A 35 4.58 -0.75 6.89
CA MET A 35 5.93 -1.26 6.59
C MET A 35 6.85 -0.15 6.09
N LEU A 36 6.41 0.68 5.15
CA LEU A 36 7.20 1.79 4.63
C LEU A 36 7.58 2.78 5.75
N ARG A 37 6.64 3.08 6.64
CA ARG A 37 6.90 3.93 7.81
C ARG A 37 7.95 3.31 8.73
N GLU A 38 7.89 2.00 8.95
CA GLU A 38 8.84 1.26 9.78
C GLU A 38 10.23 1.17 9.14
N GLU A 39 10.32 0.96 7.83
CA GLU A 39 11.57 1.02 7.06
C GLU A 39 12.27 2.38 7.19
N LEU A 40 11.48 3.46 7.29
CA LEU A 40 11.98 4.82 7.51
C LEU A 40 12.19 5.17 9.00
N ALA A 41 12.02 4.20 9.91
CA ALA A 41 12.15 4.36 11.36
C ALA A 41 11.29 5.49 11.97
N VAL A 42 10.12 5.77 11.35
CA VAL A 42 9.17 6.78 11.85
C VAL A 42 8.13 6.08 12.72
N SER A 43 7.85 6.58 13.93
CA SER A 43 6.73 6.05 14.73
C SER A 43 5.39 6.64 14.28
N GLN A 44 4.27 5.96 14.56
CA GLN A 44 2.94 6.53 14.29
C GLN A 44 2.71 7.85 15.05
N VAL A 45 3.28 7.99 16.26
CA VAL A 45 3.20 9.22 17.07
C VAL A 45 3.99 10.35 16.40
N GLU A 46 5.19 10.06 15.92
CA GLU A 46 6.02 11.03 15.21
C GLU A 46 5.35 11.49 13.92
N LEU A 47 4.83 10.57 13.13
CA LEU A 47 4.10 10.89 11.90
C LEU A 47 2.85 11.72 12.18
N ALA A 48 2.11 11.40 13.24
CA ALA A 48 0.94 12.16 13.67
C ALA A 48 1.30 13.62 13.99
N LYS A 49 2.42 13.84 14.70
CA LYS A 49 2.93 15.19 14.99
C LYS A 49 3.25 15.96 13.70
N ARG A 50 3.97 15.33 12.76
CA ARG A 50 4.32 15.95 11.48
C ARG A 50 3.11 16.30 10.61
N LEU A 51 2.07 15.47 10.68
CA LEU A 51 0.82 15.67 9.94
C LEU A 51 -0.16 16.63 10.63
N GLY A 52 0.06 16.97 11.90
CA GLY A 52 -0.87 17.77 12.71
C GLY A 52 -2.18 17.05 13.00
N ILE A 53 -2.15 15.72 13.13
CA ILE A 53 -3.33 14.87 13.41
C ILE A 53 -3.08 13.99 14.64
N SER A 54 -4.10 13.25 15.09
CA SER A 54 -3.94 12.31 16.21
C SER A 54 -3.29 11.00 15.77
N GLN A 55 -2.56 10.33 16.67
CA GLN A 55 -1.99 9.00 16.39
C GLN A 55 -3.05 7.96 15.99
N PRO A 56 -4.27 7.92 16.59
CA PRO A 56 -5.34 7.05 16.09
C PRO A 56 -5.76 7.36 14.66
N SER A 57 -5.66 8.62 14.21
CA SER A 57 -5.93 8.99 12.82
C SER A 57 -4.89 8.39 11.86
N VAL A 58 -3.62 8.34 12.27
CA VAL A 58 -2.54 7.66 11.52
C VAL A 58 -2.80 6.15 11.46
N ALA A 59 -3.12 5.53 12.60
CA ALA A 59 -3.43 4.10 12.64
C ALA A 59 -4.65 3.74 11.77
N ASN A 60 -5.69 4.57 11.77
CA ASN A 60 -6.86 4.40 10.90
C ASN A 60 -6.51 4.58 9.42
N LEU A 61 -5.61 5.51 9.09
CA LEU A 61 -5.14 5.74 7.72
C LEU A 61 -4.36 4.52 7.21
N GLU A 62 -3.48 3.95 8.02
CA GLU A 62 -2.75 2.71 7.68
C GLU A 62 -3.71 1.52 7.54
N LYS A 63 -4.71 1.39 8.41
CA LYS A 63 -5.70 0.31 8.38
C LYS A 63 -6.70 0.41 7.22
N ARG A 64 -6.98 1.62 6.71
CA ARG A 64 -7.93 1.87 5.60
C ARG A 64 -7.20 2.31 4.33
N GLY A 65 -5.95 1.89 4.14
CA GLY A 65 -5.11 2.29 3.01
C GLY A 65 -5.82 2.19 1.65
N SER A 66 -6.68 1.20 1.45
CA SER A 66 -7.43 1.04 0.19
C SER A 66 -8.49 2.12 -0.11
N GLU A 67 -8.93 2.88 0.90
CA GLU A 67 -9.90 3.98 0.78
C GLU A 67 -9.24 5.37 0.93
N ILE A 68 -7.91 5.41 1.02
CA ILE A 68 -7.20 6.67 1.23
C ILE A 68 -7.28 7.57 -0.01
N LYS A 69 -7.54 8.86 0.19
CA LYS A 69 -7.43 9.86 -0.88
C LYS A 69 -5.96 10.00 -1.29
N LEU A 70 -5.70 10.17 -2.58
CA LEU A 70 -4.35 10.44 -3.11
C LEU A 70 -3.66 11.63 -2.42
N SER A 71 -4.41 12.68 -2.10
CA SER A 71 -3.89 13.84 -1.36
C SER A 71 -3.47 13.50 0.08
N SER A 72 -4.19 12.60 0.75
CA SER A 72 -3.81 12.11 2.08
C SER A 72 -2.59 11.21 2.01
N LEU A 73 -2.51 10.34 0.99
CA LEU A 73 -1.33 9.51 0.75
C LEU A 73 -0.09 10.37 0.47
N LYS A 74 -0.22 11.40 -0.38
CA LYS A 74 0.85 12.36 -0.66
C LYS A 74 1.37 12.98 0.64
N ARG A 75 0.48 13.57 1.44
CA ARG A 75 0.86 14.19 2.73
C ARG A 75 1.52 13.20 3.68
N TYR A 76 1.03 11.97 3.74
CA TYR A 76 1.60 10.90 4.57
C TYR A 76 3.04 10.59 4.14
N ILE A 77 3.29 10.40 2.84
CA ILE A 77 4.62 10.15 2.29
C ILE A 77 5.56 11.34 2.50
N GLU A 78 5.10 12.57 2.24
CA GLU A 78 5.89 13.79 2.43
C GLU A 78 6.26 14.01 3.90
N ALA A 79 5.34 13.73 4.84
CA ALA A 79 5.62 13.83 6.27
C ALA A 79 6.67 12.80 6.74
N MET A 80 6.86 11.70 6.01
CA MET A 80 7.97 10.77 6.24
C MET A 80 9.26 11.18 5.52
N GLY A 81 9.26 12.26 4.73
CA GLY A 81 10.40 12.74 3.96
C GLY A 81 10.54 12.09 2.58
N GLY A 82 9.51 11.36 2.12
CA GLY A 82 9.45 10.76 0.80
C GLY A 82 8.79 11.66 -0.24
N THR A 83 8.75 11.18 -1.47
CA THR A 83 8.01 11.82 -2.57
C THR A 83 7.08 10.80 -3.22
N LEU A 84 5.80 11.13 -3.32
CA LEU A 84 4.83 10.28 -4.00
C LEU A 84 4.92 10.50 -5.52
N SER A 85 5.01 9.43 -6.30
CA SER A 85 4.86 9.49 -7.75
C SER A 85 3.87 8.43 -8.21
N LEU A 86 2.99 8.80 -9.14
CA LEU A 86 2.15 7.86 -9.87
C LEU A 86 2.91 7.34 -11.08
N ASP A 87 2.89 6.03 -11.29
CA ASP A 87 3.33 5.40 -12.54
C ASP A 87 2.09 4.85 -13.25
N VAL A 88 1.88 5.27 -14.50
CA VAL A 88 0.72 4.90 -15.32
C VAL A 88 1.20 4.16 -16.54
N GLN A 89 0.76 2.91 -16.69
CA GLN A 89 0.95 2.14 -17.91
C GLN A 89 -0.17 2.45 -18.91
N LEU A 90 0.21 2.92 -20.11
CA LEU A 90 -0.70 3.24 -21.20
C LEU A 90 -0.97 2.00 -22.07
N PRO A 91 -2.08 1.97 -22.84
CA PRO A 91 -2.41 0.83 -23.71
C PRO A 91 -1.34 0.50 -24.77
N ASN A 92 -0.50 1.47 -25.13
CA ASN A 92 0.61 1.30 -26.07
C ASN A 92 1.89 0.76 -25.41
N GLY A 93 1.84 0.35 -24.14
CA GLY A 93 2.97 -0.15 -23.37
C GLY A 93 3.91 0.92 -22.82
N GLN A 94 3.64 2.21 -23.06
CA GLN A 94 4.44 3.30 -22.47
C GLN A 94 4.10 3.50 -21.00
N HIS A 95 5.11 3.82 -20.20
CA HIS A 95 4.94 4.24 -18.81
C HIS A 95 5.04 5.77 -18.70
N ARG A 96 4.12 6.38 -17.96
CA ARG A 96 4.19 7.79 -17.58
C ARG A 96 4.27 7.92 -16.07
N ARG A 97 5.40 8.45 -15.61
CA ARG A 97 5.59 8.83 -14.21
C ARG A 97 5.21 10.29 -14.00
N MET A 98 4.41 10.55 -12.97
CA MET A 98 4.05 11.90 -12.53
C MET A 98 4.28 12.03 -11.03
N THR A 99 5.07 13.01 -10.63
CA THR A 99 5.27 13.34 -9.22
C THR A 99 4.08 14.15 -8.73
N LEU A 100 3.51 13.75 -7.59
CA LEU A 100 2.29 14.35 -7.04
C LEU A 100 2.58 15.43 -6.02
#